data_AF-A0A2U8VWT1-F1
#
_entry.id   AF-A0A2U8VWT1-F1
#
_cell.length_a   1.000
_cell.length_b   1.000
_cell.length_c   1.000
_cell.angle_alpha   90.00
_cell.angle_beta   90.00
_cell.angle_gamma   90.00
#
_symmetry.space_group_name_H-M   'P 1'
#
loop_
_entity.id
_entity.type
_entity.pdbx_description
1 polymer ?
#
loop_
_entity_poly.entity_id
_entity_poly.type
_entity_poly.pdbx_seq_one_letter_code
_entity_poly.pdbx_strand_id
1 'polypeptide(L)'
;MTQSHPTSAAEPDVACPVPMETLGAIYRADEYDLPELLDAIQPLKRAQLAAYLYGKSHMHQLGLKVARACTREDLVRVAGEIGSVIHGQAHLPPPKPAAVPVPGNKPGQKKISLGGQKKETPKISLGGSAAKGRSFDW
;
A
#
# COMPACT_ATOMS: atom_id res chain seq x y z
N MET A 1 21.79 -41.55 24.02
CA MET A 1 21.39 -40.13 24.13
C MET A 1 20.39 -39.82 23.02
N THR A 2 19.09 -39.74 23.31
CA THR A 2 18.09 -39.25 22.34
C THR A 2 17.75 -37.83 22.73
N GLN A 3 18.14 -36.89 21.88
CA GLN A 3 17.87 -35.47 22.02
C GLN A 3 16.42 -35.21 21.60
N SER A 4 15.51 -35.15 22.56
CA SER A 4 14.16 -34.63 22.33
C SER A 4 14.25 -33.12 22.25
N HIS A 5 14.29 -32.57 21.05
CA HIS A 5 14.09 -31.14 20.87
C HIS A 5 12.58 -30.86 21.01
N PRO A 6 12.13 -30.08 22.00
CA PRO A 6 10.81 -29.48 21.93
C PRO A 6 10.88 -28.41 20.84
N THR A 7 10.51 -28.75 19.61
CA THR A 7 10.22 -27.73 18.61
C THR A 7 9.02 -26.95 19.11
N SER A 8 9.33 -25.78 19.66
CA SER A 8 8.59 -24.53 19.63
C SER A 8 7.08 -24.70 19.68
N ALA A 9 6.51 -24.38 20.85
CA ALA A 9 5.09 -24.12 21.05
C ALA A 9 4.50 -23.36 19.85
N ALA A 10 3.78 -24.07 18.99
CA ALA A 10 2.83 -23.45 18.08
C ALA A 10 1.68 -22.98 18.97
N GLU A 11 1.76 -21.72 19.40
CA GLU A 11 0.63 -20.96 19.93
C GLU A 11 -0.60 -21.30 19.08
N PRO A 12 -1.78 -21.55 19.69
CA PRO A 12 -2.93 -22.10 18.99
C PRO A 12 -3.24 -21.28 17.74
N ASP A 13 -3.34 -21.92 16.57
CA ASP A 13 -3.84 -21.31 15.33
C ASP A 13 -5.12 -20.56 15.70
N VAL A 14 -5.04 -19.23 15.73
CA VAL A 14 -6.14 -18.36 16.16
C VAL A 14 -7.30 -18.73 15.27
N ALA A 15 -8.32 -19.42 15.81
CA ALA A 15 -9.42 -19.92 15.01
C ALA A 15 -10.00 -18.77 14.18
N CYS A 16 -10.25 -19.05 12.89
CA CYS A 16 -10.68 -18.04 11.94
C CYS A 16 -11.88 -17.26 12.52
N PRO A 17 -11.84 -15.91 12.60
CA PRO A 17 -12.88 -15.12 13.26
C PRO A 17 -14.22 -15.10 12.50
N VAL A 18 -14.25 -15.70 11.31
CA VAL A 18 -15.39 -15.82 10.41
C VAL A 18 -15.57 -17.29 9.99
N PRO A 19 -16.79 -17.72 9.67
CA PRO A 19 -17.02 -19.06 9.15
C PRO A 19 -16.31 -19.25 7.79
N MET A 20 -15.92 -20.49 7.49
CA MET A 20 -15.17 -20.83 6.27
C MET A 20 -15.91 -20.45 4.98
N GLU A 21 -17.24 -20.45 5.00
CA GLU A 21 -18.05 -20.03 3.85
C GLU A 21 -17.88 -18.54 3.52
N THR A 22 -17.91 -17.68 4.54
CA THR A 22 -17.62 -16.24 4.41
C THR A 22 -16.18 -16.01 3.97
N LEU A 23 -15.22 -16.75 4.53
CA LEU A 23 -13.83 -16.66 4.11
C LEU A 23 -13.66 -17.05 2.64
N GLY A 24 -14.33 -18.10 2.19
CA GLY A 24 -14.31 -18.55 0.80
C GLY A 24 -14.90 -17.52 -0.17
N ALA A 25 -15.97 -16.84 0.23
CA ALA A 25 -16.54 -15.73 -0.54
C ALA A 25 -15.54 -14.56 -0.66
N ILE A 26 -14.95 -14.13 0.46
CA ILE A 26 -13.94 -13.05 0.50
C ILE A 26 -12.70 -13.41 -0.33
N TYR A 27 -12.27 -14.66 -0.31
CA TYR A 27 -11.11 -15.11 -1.08
C TYR A 27 -11.32 -15.07 -2.59
N ARG A 28 -12.55 -15.32 -3.04
CA ARG A 28 -12.93 -15.30 -4.46
C ARG A 28 -13.41 -13.94 -4.93
N ALA A 29 -13.75 -13.04 -4.01
CA ALA A 29 -14.23 -11.71 -4.33
C ALA A 29 -13.15 -10.90 -5.04
N ASP A 30 -13.56 -10.21 -6.11
CA ASP A 30 -12.75 -9.23 -6.80
C ASP A 30 -12.68 -7.91 -6.02
N GLU A 31 -11.80 -6.99 -6.43
CA GLU A 31 -11.62 -5.70 -5.76
C GLU A 31 -12.88 -4.83 -5.66
N TYR A 32 -13.86 -5.07 -6.54
CA TYR A 32 -15.16 -4.38 -6.56
C TYR A 32 -16.18 -5.02 -5.59
N ASP A 33 -16.15 -6.35 -5.44
CA ASP A 33 -17.12 -7.11 -4.64
C ASP A 33 -16.69 -7.22 -3.17
N LEU A 34 -15.38 -7.29 -2.95
CA LEU A 34 -14.75 -7.35 -1.63
C LEU A 34 -15.25 -6.28 -0.65
N PRO A 35 -15.29 -4.96 -0.97
CA PRO A 35 -15.77 -3.96 -0.02
C PRO A 35 -17.24 -4.13 0.37
N GLU A 36 -18.10 -4.56 -0.55
CA GLU A 36 -19.52 -4.81 -0.28
C GLU A 36 -19.70 -6.00 0.68
N LEU A 37 -18.96 -7.08 0.42
CA LEU A 37 -18.96 -8.27 1.28
C LEU A 37 -18.40 -7.97 2.68
N LEU A 38 -17.42 -7.08 2.77
CA LEU A 38 -16.84 -6.64 4.05
C LEU A 38 -17.79 -5.72 4.83
N ASP A 39 -18.62 -4.92 4.16
CA ASP A 39 -19.56 -4.02 4.83
C ASP A 39 -20.60 -4.77 5.68
N ALA A 40 -21.04 -5.94 5.19
CA ALA A 40 -21.93 -6.85 5.92
C ALA A 40 -21.32 -7.39 7.24
N ILE A 41 -20.01 -7.25 7.44
CA ILE A 41 -19.30 -7.73 8.62
C ILE A 41 -19.10 -6.57 9.62
N GLN A 42 -19.25 -6.87 10.91
CA GLN A 42 -18.95 -5.89 11.96
C GLN A 42 -17.49 -5.39 11.87
N PRO A 43 -17.24 -4.10 12.10
CA PRO A 43 -15.91 -3.49 11.88
C PRO A 43 -14.79 -4.18 12.67
N LEU A 44 -15.06 -4.54 13.93
CA LEU A 44 -14.08 -5.23 14.77
C LEU A 44 -13.74 -6.65 14.25
N LYS A 45 -14.72 -7.36 13.69
CA LYS A 45 -14.51 -8.69 13.08
C LYS A 45 -13.73 -8.59 11.77
N ARG A 46 -13.95 -7.53 10.98
CA ARG A 46 -13.13 -7.25 9.77
C ARG A 46 -11.67 -7.04 10.14
N ALA A 47 -11.40 -6.27 11.19
CA ALA A 47 -10.04 -6.04 11.68
C ALA A 47 -9.38 -7.34 12.19
N GLN A 48 -10.12 -8.19 12.90
CA GLN A 48 -9.67 -9.54 13.27
C GLN A 48 -9.35 -10.40 12.06
N LEU A 49 -10.21 -10.38 11.04
CA LEU A 49 -9.96 -11.12 9.81
C LEU A 49 -8.71 -10.60 9.08
N ALA A 50 -8.55 -9.29 8.95
CA ALA A 50 -7.38 -8.68 8.33
C ALA A 50 -6.08 -9.10 9.04
N ALA A 51 -6.05 -9.03 10.38
CA ALA A 51 -4.90 -9.45 11.18
C ALA A 51 -4.60 -10.95 11.04
N TYR A 52 -5.64 -11.79 11.03
CA TYR A 52 -5.52 -13.24 10.82
C TYR A 52 -4.91 -13.56 9.44
N LEU A 53 -5.45 -12.95 8.38
CA LEU A 53 -4.98 -13.16 7.01
C LEU A 53 -3.56 -12.63 6.80
N TYR A 54 -3.22 -11.52 7.45
CA TYR A 54 -1.88 -10.93 7.40
C TYR A 54 -0.81 -11.86 7.98
N GLY A 55 -1.15 -12.62 9.02
CA GLY A 55 -0.27 -13.63 9.63
C GLY A 55 -0.02 -14.87 8.76
N LYS A 56 -0.85 -15.12 7.73
CA LYS A 56 -0.71 -16.28 6.83
C LYS A 56 0.00 -15.87 5.53
N SER A 57 1.17 -16.44 5.27
CA SER A 57 2.02 -16.10 4.12
C SER A 57 1.29 -16.09 2.77
N HIS A 58 0.48 -17.11 2.49
CA HIS A 58 -0.28 -17.23 1.24
C HIS A 58 -1.51 -16.31 1.16
N MET A 59 -1.99 -15.80 2.29
CA MET A 59 -3.15 -14.88 2.36
C MET A 59 -2.76 -13.45 2.71
N HIS A 60 -1.46 -13.18 2.86
CA HIS A 60 -0.96 -11.89 3.33
C HIS A 60 -1.44 -10.72 2.46
N GLN A 61 -1.39 -10.89 1.13
CA GLN A 61 -1.88 -9.89 0.18
C GLN A 61 -3.39 -9.65 0.31
N LEU A 62 -4.18 -10.70 0.56
CA LEU A 62 -5.61 -10.56 0.83
C LEU A 62 -5.85 -9.84 2.17
N GLY A 63 -5.06 -10.15 3.20
CA GLY A 63 -5.11 -9.44 4.49
C GLY A 63 -4.86 -7.94 4.34
N LEU A 64 -3.91 -7.53 3.50
CA LEU A 64 -3.67 -6.12 3.18
C LEU A 64 -4.84 -5.49 2.41
N LYS A 65 -5.47 -6.22 1.46
CA LYS A 65 -6.67 -5.72 0.77
C LYS A 65 -7.83 -5.50 1.74
N VAL A 66 -8.10 -6.46 2.63
CA VAL A 66 -9.15 -6.33 3.66
C VAL A 66 -8.84 -5.19 4.63
N ALA A 67 -7.57 -5.00 4.99
CA ALA A 67 -7.13 -3.91 5.86
C ALA A 67 -7.39 -2.51 5.28
N ARG A 68 -7.50 -2.35 3.95
CA ARG A 68 -7.88 -1.06 3.32
C ARG A 68 -9.31 -0.64 3.65
N ALA A 69 -10.19 -1.60 3.91
CA ALA A 69 -11.58 -1.35 4.30
C ALA A 69 -11.76 -1.24 5.83
N CYS A 70 -10.66 -1.29 6.59
CA CYS A 70 -10.67 -1.20 8.06
C CYS A 70 -10.08 0.13 8.52
N THR A 71 -10.52 0.62 9.68
CA THR A 71 -9.89 1.79 10.32
C THR A 71 -8.58 1.38 11.01
N ARG A 72 -7.66 2.34 11.16
CA ARG A 72 -6.41 2.11 11.91
C ARG A 72 -6.69 1.75 13.36
N GLU A 73 -7.65 2.42 13.99
CA GLU A 73 -8.04 2.21 15.38
C GLU A 73 -8.54 0.79 15.63
N ASP A 74 -9.38 0.24 14.75
CA ASP A 74 -9.89 -1.14 14.87
C ASP A 74 -8.76 -2.16 14.73
N LEU A 75 -7.83 -1.94 13.78
CA LEU A 75 -6.66 -2.81 13.59
C LEU A 75 -5.74 -2.77 14.81
N VAL A 76 -5.48 -1.60 15.38
CA VAL A 76 -4.66 -1.45 16.60
C VAL A 76 -5.35 -2.07 17.81
N ARG A 77 -6.68 -1.96 17.92
CA ARG A 77 -7.44 -2.56 19.02
C ARG A 77 -7.34 -4.09 19.04
N VAL A 78 -7.23 -4.71 17.88
CA VAL A 78 -7.18 -6.18 17.74
C VAL A 78 -5.76 -6.72 17.73
N ALA A 79 -4.84 -6.08 17.02
CA ALA A 79 -3.48 -6.59 16.78
C ALA A 79 -2.38 -5.73 17.44
N GLY A 80 -2.75 -4.75 18.27
CA GLY A 80 -1.80 -3.86 18.93
C GLY A 80 -0.99 -3.02 17.94
N GLU A 81 0.29 -2.83 18.22
CA GLU A 81 1.18 -2.02 17.37
C GLU A 81 1.29 -2.55 15.94
N ILE A 82 1.20 -3.88 15.76
CA ILE A 82 1.19 -4.53 14.44
C ILE A 82 0.02 -4.02 13.60
N GLY A 83 -1.14 -3.75 14.20
CA GLY A 83 -2.30 -3.19 13.50
C GLY A 83 -2.01 -1.86 12.80
N SER A 84 -1.17 -1.03 13.40
CA SER A 84 -0.74 0.24 12.79
C SER A 84 0.16 0.02 11.57
N VAL A 85 1.01 -1.01 11.62
CA VAL A 85 1.89 -1.43 10.51
C VAL A 85 1.07 -2.00 9.37
N ILE A 86 0.10 -2.87 9.66
CA ILE A 86 -0.81 -3.45 8.67
C ILE A 86 -1.56 -2.34 7.93
N HIS A 87 -2.14 -1.39 8.66
CA HIS A 87 -2.85 -0.26 8.07
C HIS A 87 -1.94 0.59 7.16
N GLY A 88 -0.70 0.86 7.61
CA GLY A 88 0.29 1.57 6.83
C GLY A 88 0.63 0.84 5.53
N GLN A 89 0.96 -0.44 5.61
CA GLN A 89 1.30 -1.27 4.44
C GLN A 89 0.15 -1.39 3.44
N ALA A 90 -1.09 -1.52 3.93
CA ALA A 90 -2.27 -1.63 3.10
C ALA A 90 -2.46 -0.39 2.19
N HIS A 91 -2.12 0.79 2.71
CA HIS A 91 -2.26 2.07 2.01
C HIS A 91 -1.00 2.53 1.27
N LEU A 92 0.11 1.79 1.36
CA LEU A 92 1.27 2.08 0.54
C LEU A 92 0.93 1.87 -0.94
N PRO A 93 1.35 2.78 -1.83
CA PRO A 93 1.23 2.53 -3.25
C PRO A 93 2.01 1.25 -3.57
N PRO A 94 1.46 0.35 -4.41
CA PRO A 94 2.20 -0.83 -4.83
C PRO A 94 3.53 -0.37 -5.41
N PRO A 95 4.65 -1.05 -5.09
CA PRO A 95 5.93 -0.70 -5.67
C PRO A 95 5.75 -0.74 -7.19
N LYS A 96 5.88 0.44 -7.83
CA LYS A 96 5.87 0.52 -9.29
C LYS A 96 6.90 -0.49 -9.77
N PRO A 97 6.54 -1.46 -10.65
CA PRO A 97 7.53 -2.37 -11.19
C PRO A 97 8.65 -1.49 -11.74
N ALA A 98 9.87 -1.69 -11.23
CA ALA A 98 11.04 -0.98 -11.72
C ALA A 98 11.05 -1.18 -13.22
N ALA A 99 10.83 -0.10 -13.97
CA ALA A 99 10.92 -0.14 -15.42
C ALA A 99 12.29 -0.71 -15.73
N VAL A 100 12.34 -1.92 -16.27
CA VAL A 100 13.54 -2.43 -16.91
C VAL A 100 13.99 -1.35 -17.90
N PRO A 101 15.22 -0.81 -17.80
CA PRO A 101 15.67 0.19 -18.73
C PRO A 101 15.80 -0.48 -20.10
N VAL A 102 14.76 -0.37 -20.92
CA VAL A 102 14.85 -0.65 -22.36
C VAL A 102 15.71 0.46 -22.96
N PRO A 103 16.89 0.17 -23.53
CA PRO A 103 17.69 1.20 -24.17
C PRO A 103 17.04 1.56 -25.50
N GLY A 104 16.46 2.76 -25.57
CA GLY A 104 16.12 3.42 -26.83
C GLY A 104 14.63 3.66 -27.03
N ASN A 105 14.15 4.84 -26.64
CA ASN A 105 13.85 5.93 -27.57
C ASN A 105 13.33 7.14 -26.77
N LYS A 106 13.93 8.32 -26.97
CA LYS A 106 13.55 9.55 -26.26
C LYS A 106 12.14 10.03 -26.67
N PRO A 107 11.42 10.74 -25.78
CA PRO A 107 10.03 11.11 -26.00
C PRO A 107 9.94 12.29 -26.97
N GLY A 108 9.10 12.15 -27.99
CA GLY A 108 8.80 13.23 -28.91
C GLY A 108 7.39 13.13 -29.47
N GLN A 109 6.63 14.21 -29.21
CA GLN A 109 5.60 14.79 -30.11
C GLN A 109 4.19 14.18 -30.05
N LYS A 110 3.05 14.91 -30.04
CA LYS A 110 2.69 16.35 -30.04
C LYS A 110 1.18 16.49 -29.67
N LYS A 111 0.88 17.45 -28.79
CA LYS A 111 -0.21 18.46 -28.76
C LYS A 111 -1.58 18.18 -29.43
N ILE A 112 -2.65 18.37 -28.65
CA ILE A 112 -3.85 19.13 -29.07
C ILE A 112 -4.31 20.02 -27.91
N SER A 113 -4.18 21.33 -28.07
CA SER A 113 -4.83 22.33 -27.21
C SER A 113 -5.45 23.36 -28.14
N LEU A 114 -6.78 23.42 -28.10
CA LEU A 114 -7.61 24.27 -28.94
C LEU A 114 -7.90 25.56 -28.18
N GLY A 115 -7.57 26.72 -28.77
CA GLY A 115 -8.03 28.03 -28.29
C GLY A 115 -6.94 28.94 -27.71
N GLY A 116 -6.00 29.37 -28.55
CA GLY A 116 -5.12 30.50 -28.25
C GLY A 116 -5.61 31.79 -28.93
N GLN A 117 -5.71 32.86 -28.17
CA GLN A 117 -5.60 34.25 -28.65
C GLN A 117 -4.91 35.04 -27.52
N LYS A 118 -3.57 35.08 -27.55
CA LYS A 118 -2.71 36.12 -28.13
C LYS A 118 -2.82 37.46 -27.42
N LYS A 119 -1.66 37.91 -26.92
CA LYS A 119 -1.06 39.27 -26.89
C LYS A 119 -0.33 39.47 -25.54
N GLU A 120 0.82 40.10 -25.37
CA GLU A 120 1.89 40.71 -26.16
C GLU A 120 3.00 41.02 -25.11
N THR A 121 4.29 40.87 -25.44
CA THR A 121 5.46 41.20 -24.57
C THR A 121 5.74 42.73 -24.59
N PRO A 122 6.84 43.30 -24.03
CA PRO A 122 7.83 42.87 -23.02
C PRO A 122 8.09 43.94 -21.91
N LYS A 123 8.70 43.60 -20.77
CA LYS A 123 9.54 44.54 -19.99
C LYS A 123 10.78 43.84 -19.42
N ILE A 124 11.90 44.12 -20.08
CA ILE A 124 13.26 44.02 -19.56
C ILE A 124 13.45 44.94 -18.35
N SER A 125 13.99 44.42 -17.26
CA SER A 125 14.71 45.18 -16.21
C SER A 125 15.49 44.16 -15.39
N LEU A 126 16.80 44.02 -15.59
CA LEU A 126 17.88 44.85 -15.02
C LEU A 126 17.96 44.73 -13.49
N GLY A 127 19.07 44.16 -13.01
CA GLY A 127 19.51 44.14 -11.61
C GLY A 127 19.61 42.71 -11.08
N GLY A 128 20.73 42.21 -10.56
CA GLY A 128 22.00 42.82 -10.23
C GLY A 128 22.87 41.76 -9.57
N SER A 129 24.17 41.97 -9.67
CA SER A 129 25.32 41.19 -9.20
C SER A 129 25.24 40.56 -7.80
N ALA A 130 25.82 39.35 -7.65
CA ALA A 130 26.71 38.93 -6.55
C ALA A 130 27.10 37.45 -6.75
N ALA A 131 28.27 37.14 -7.32
CA ALA A 131 29.49 36.82 -6.58
C ALA A 131 29.32 35.75 -5.49
N LYS A 132 29.78 34.51 -5.75
CA LYS A 132 30.89 33.85 -5.02
C LYS A 132 31.11 32.44 -5.59
N GLY A 133 32.18 32.29 -6.37
CA GLY A 133 32.77 30.97 -6.57
C GLY A 133 33.42 30.50 -5.27
N ARG A 134 33.27 29.22 -4.94
CA ARG A 134 34.18 28.48 -4.06
C ARG A 134 34.27 27.03 -4.54
N SER A 135 35.46 26.72 -5.04
CA SER A 135 36.00 25.38 -5.24
C SER A 135 35.84 24.55 -3.98
N PHE A 136 35.60 23.25 -4.15
CA PHE A 136 35.73 22.26 -3.09
C PHE A 136 36.59 21.12 -3.63
N ASP A 137 37.87 21.17 -3.27
CA ASP A 137 38.79 20.03 -3.25
C ASP A 137 38.66 19.37 -1.88
N TRP A 138 38.26 18.11 -1.85
CA TRP A 138 38.63 17.10 -0.84
C TRP A 138 38.41 15.71 -1.43
#